data_AF-A0A2U1T7E0-F1
#
_entry.id   AF-A0A2U1T7E0-F1
#
_cell.length_a   1.000
_cell.length_b   1.000
_cell.length_c   1.000
_cell.angle_alpha   90.00
_cell.angle_beta   90.00
_cell.angle_gamma   90.00
#
_symmetry.space_group_name_H-M   'P 1'
#
loop_
_entity.id
_entity.type
_entity.pdbx_description
1 polymer ?
#
loop_
_entity_poly.entity_id
_entity_poly.type
_entity_poly.pdbx_seq_one_letter_code
_entity_poly.pdbx_strand_id
1 'polypeptide(L)'
;MILGNAKDVYNELYQWVALAIFACIVLVPAVQSLTAQAAVVTASGREQRFAVLRLLGVSAQQITRMTVAETALYSLIGIAAGLFGYACLLPALTYVEFQGEQIRIHEVLLPWWGYLAVAGVLLVIAVGSAWFAMQRVRIDPLGVAKRAVPAAVRGWQAVIGVGLAVITLLALRSVELTPEMGMSLGILMPAIVMIAVVYLIAPFAVQLSAKVVALLPGSARYVAVQRVAANPKLAWRRVAVSAFLGWIIGFLVASPIGDSATCYRGFRYLGDGQYQHPI
;
A
#
# COMPACT_ATOMS: atom_id res chain seq x y z
N MET A 1 16.79 38.91 -13.96
CA MET A 1 15.35 38.72 -13.69
C MET A 1 14.78 37.46 -14.35
N ILE A 2 15.12 37.14 -15.62
CA ILE A 2 14.63 35.94 -16.32
C ILE A 2 15.19 34.61 -15.77
N LEU A 3 16.41 34.59 -15.22
CA LEU A 3 17.03 33.39 -14.67
C LEU A 3 16.49 32.94 -13.29
N GLY A 4 15.77 33.82 -12.56
CA GLY A 4 15.12 33.45 -11.30
C GLY A 4 13.89 32.58 -11.54
N ASN A 5 13.02 33.04 -12.44
CA ASN A 5 11.77 32.37 -12.82
C ASN A 5 11.98 30.92 -13.31
N ALA A 6 13.05 30.66 -14.07
CA ALA A 6 13.35 29.29 -14.51
C ALA A 6 13.65 28.36 -13.33
N LYS A 7 14.48 28.78 -12.36
CA LYS A 7 14.80 27.96 -11.18
C LYS A 7 13.58 27.67 -10.32
N ASP A 8 12.71 28.66 -10.16
CA ASP A 8 11.48 28.53 -9.38
C ASP A 8 10.52 27.51 -10.03
N VAL A 9 10.35 27.57 -11.36
CA VAL A 9 9.54 26.61 -12.12
C VAL A 9 10.10 25.18 -12.06
N TYR A 10 11.43 25.01 -12.12
CA TYR A 10 12.05 23.68 -11.99
C TYR A 10 11.90 23.11 -10.57
N ASN A 11 12.01 23.96 -9.54
CA ASN A 11 11.85 23.57 -8.15
C ASN A 11 10.41 23.17 -7.84
N GLU A 12 9.42 23.94 -8.34
CA GLU A 12 8.01 23.58 -8.31
C GLU A 12 7.82 22.19 -8.94
N LEU A 13 8.17 22.01 -10.22
CA LEU A 13 7.97 20.74 -10.93
C LEU A 13 8.57 19.54 -10.17
N TYR A 14 9.76 19.70 -9.60
CA TYR A 14 10.41 18.67 -8.80
C TYR A 14 9.61 18.30 -7.54
N GLN A 15 9.01 19.28 -6.86
CA GLN A 15 8.16 19.04 -5.68
C GLN A 15 6.88 18.28 -6.04
N TRP A 16 6.19 18.64 -7.12
CA TRP A 16 4.97 17.95 -7.57
C TRP A 16 5.27 16.50 -7.96
N VAL A 17 6.38 16.27 -8.68
CA VAL A 17 6.84 14.91 -9.04
C VAL A 17 7.23 14.12 -7.78
N ALA A 18 7.90 14.74 -6.82
CA ALA A 18 8.24 14.10 -5.54
C ALA A 18 7.00 13.66 -4.75
N LEU A 19 5.96 14.50 -4.68
CA LEU A 19 4.67 14.18 -4.05
C LEU A 19 3.94 13.05 -4.77
N ALA A 20 3.93 13.05 -6.10
CA ALA A 20 3.33 11.97 -6.90
C ALA A 20 4.05 10.63 -6.68
N ILE A 21 5.38 10.64 -6.67
CA ILE A 21 6.20 9.46 -6.37
C ILE A 21 5.92 8.99 -4.94
N PHE A 22 5.87 9.90 -3.96
CA PHE A 22 5.53 9.58 -2.57
C PHE A 22 4.16 8.88 -2.47
N ALA A 23 3.13 9.43 -3.13
CA ALA A 23 1.80 8.83 -3.16
C ALA A 23 1.82 7.42 -3.76
N CYS A 24 2.54 7.21 -4.87
CA CYS A 24 2.70 5.89 -5.49
C CYS A 24 3.39 4.90 -4.55
N ILE A 25 4.46 5.34 -3.89
CA ILE A 25 5.24 4.55 -2.92
C ILE A 25 4.36 4.10 -1.75
N VAL A 26 3.52 5.00 -1.23
CA VAL A 26 2.55 4.75 -0.14
C VAL A 26 1.42 3.81 -0.60
N LEU A 27 1.00 3.90 -1.85
CA LEU A 27 -0.08 3.07 -2.39
C LEU A 27 0.29 1.57 -2.45
N VAL A 28 1.54 1.25 -2.81
CA VAL A 28 2.02 -0.14 -2.97
C VAL A 28 1.77 -1.02 -1.73
N PRO A 29 2.24 -0.68 -0.51
CA PRO A 29 2.03 -1.51 0.67
C PRO A 29 0.55 -1.62 1.07
N ALA A 30 -0.25 -0.57 0.87
CA ALA A 30 -1.69 -0.59 1.13
C ALA A 30 -2.39 -1.63 0.24
N VAL A 31 -2.12 -1.60 -1.06
CA VAL A 31 -2.69 -2.57 -2.02
C VAL A 31 -2.20 -3.99 -1.73
N GLN A 32 -0.91 -4.17 -1.44
CA GLN A 32 -0.35 -5.49 -1.15
C GLN A 32 -0.97 -6.14 0.09
N SER A 33 -1.24 -5.36 1.13
CA SER A 33 -1.76 -5.88 2.40
C SER A 33 -3.25 -6.20 2.33
N LEU A 34 -4.06 -5.40 1.62
CA LEU A 34 -5.45 -5.73 1.29
C LEU A 34 -5.53 -7.01 0.44
N THR A 35 -4.71 -7.09 -0.61
CA THR A 35 -4.65 -8.26 -1.50
C THR A 35 -4.24 -9.52 -0.75
N ALA A 36 -3.25 -9.43 0.15
CA ALA A 36 -2.80 -10.57 0.94
C ALA A 36 -3.91 -11.13 1.86
N GLN A 37 -4.72 -10.25 2.45
CA GLN A 37 -5.84 -10.66 3.29
C GLN A 37 -6.93 -11.36 2.47
N ALA A 38 -7.32 -10.77 1.34
CA ALA A 38 -8.28 -11.37 0.43
C ALA A 38 -7.81 -12.74 -0.08
N ALA A 39 -6.52 -12.87 -0.41
CA ALA A 39 -5.94 -14.12 -0.89
C ALA A 39 -6.00 -15.25 0.15
N VAL A 40 -5.74 -14.95 1.43
CA VAL A 40 -5.79 -15.97 2.50
C VAL A 40 -7.22 -16.49 2.70
N VAL A 41 -8.21 -15.61 2.70
CA VAL A 41 -9.63 -15.99 2.81
C VAL A 41 -10.07 -16.85 1.62
N THR A 42 -9.58 -16.53 0.43
CA THR A 42 -9.90 -17.28 -0.80
C THR A 42 -9.23 -18.67 -0.81
N ALA A 43 -7.98 -18.75 -0.35
CA ALA A 43 -7.21 -19.98 -0.36
C ALA A 43 -7.87 -21.09 0.48
N SER A 44 -8.38 -20.78 1.67
CA SER A 44 -8.98 -21.77 2.56
C SER A 44 -10.22 -22.45 1.95
N GLY A 45 -11.05 -21.72 1.21
CA GLY A 45 -12.21 -22.30 0.54
C GLY A 45 -11.82 -23.17 -0.67
N ARG A 46 -10.77 -22.76 -1.39
CA ARG A 46 -10.32 -23.45 -2.61
C ARG A 46 -9.64 -24.79 -2.30
N GLU A 47 -8.90 -24.89 -1.20
CA GLU A 47 -8.28 -26.13 -0.74
C GLU A 47 -9.32 -27.23 -0.45
N GLN A 48 -10.43 -26.90 0.21
CA GLN A 48 -11.50 -27.85 0.51
C GLN A 48 -12.14 -28.41 -0.77
N ARG A 49 -12.42 -27.55 -1.75
CA ARG A 49 -12.98 -27.95 -3.05
C ARG A 49 -12.04 -28.89 -3.81
N PHE A 50 -10.72 -28.61 -3.80
CA PHE A 50 -9.74 -29.47 -4.46
C PHE A 50 -9.56 -30.84 -3.79
N ALA A 51 -9.70 -30.91 -2.47
CA ALA A 51 -9.67 -32.20 -1.76
C ALA A 51 -10.83 -33.10 -2.19
N VAL A 52 -12.05 -32.55 -2.28
CA VAL A 52 -13.23 -33.30 -2.76
C VAL A 52 -13.07 -33.72 -4.21
N LEU A 53 -12.59 -32.85 -5.10
CA LEU A 53 -12.35 -33.20 -6.51
C LEU A 53 -11.29 -34.29 -6.68
N ARG A 54 -10.26 -34.32 -5.83
CA ARG A 54 -9.27 -35.40 -5.81
C ARG A 54 -9.85 -36.73 -5.32
N LEU A 55 -10.76 -36.70 -4.34
CA LEU A 55 -11.49 -37.91 -3.89
C LEU A 55 -12.40 -38.46 -4.99
N LEU A 56 -12.90 -37.61 -5.88
CA LEU A 56 -13.65 -37.99 -7.08
C LEU A 56 -12.73 -38.45 -8.25
N GLY A 57 -11.41 -38.49 -8.06
CA GLY A 57 -10.46 -38.96 -9.07
C GLY A 57 -10.09 -37.93 -10.15
N VAL A 58 -10.42 -36.65 -9.98
CA VAL A 58 -10.09 -35.61 -10.97
C VAL A 58 -8.57 -35.41 -11.07
N SER A 59 -8.05 -35.40 -12.30
CA SER A 59 -6.61 -35.24 -12.54
C SER A 59 -6.11 -33.82 -12.22
N ALA A 60 -4.84 -33.69 -11.81
CA ALA A 60 -4.24 -32.39 -11.49
C ALA A 60 -4.23 -31.39 -12.67
N GLN A 61 -4.20 -31.91 -13.91
CA GLN A 61 -4.26 -31.08 -15.12
C GLN A 61 -5.65 -30.46 -15.31
N GLN A 62 -6.72 -31.23 -15.06
CA GLN A 62 -8.09 -30.74 -15.13
C GLN A 62 -8.34 -29.66 -14.07
N ILE A 63 -7.87 -29.86 -12.84
CA ILE A 63 -7.97 -28.86 -11.76
C ILE A 63 -7.23 -27.57 -12.14
N THR A 64 -6.05 -27.68 -12.76
CA THR A 64 -5.28 -26.50 -13.22
C THR A 64 -6.05 -25.71 -14.27
N ARG A 65 -6.60 -26.36 -15.30
CA ARG A 65 -7.39 -25.70 -16.35
C ARG A 65 -8.63 -25.02 -15.79
N MET A 66 -9.35 -25.70 -14.89
CA MET A 66 -10.52 -25.15 -14.22
C MET A 66 -10.17 -23.90 -13.39
N THR A 67 -9.07 -23.97 -12.62
CA THR A 67 -8.62 -22.86 -11.77
C THR A 67 -8.20 -21.64 -12.59
N VAL A 68 -7.52 -21.86 -13.71
CA VAL A 68 -7.09 -20.79 -14.61
C VAL A 68 -8.29 -20.13 -15.29
N ALA A 69 -9.26 -20.92 -15.77
CA ALA A 69 -10.50 -20.41 -16.34
C ALA A 69 -11.32 -19.61 -15.30
N GLU A 70 -11.47 -20.15 -14.09
CA GLU A 70 -12.13 -19.46 -12.98
C GLU A 70 -11.42 -18.13 -12.63
N THR A 71 -10.08 -18.14 -12.57
CA THR A 71 -9.30 -16.92 -12.29
C THR A 71 -9.40 -15.91 -13.42
N ALA A 72 -9.44 -16.35 -14.68
CA ALA A 72 -9.64 -15.48 -15.83
C ALA A 72 -11.02 -14.79 -15.76
N LEU A 73 -12.08 -15.54 -15.44
CA LEU A 73 -13.42 -14.98 -15.26
C LEU A 73 -13.47 -13.95 -14.12
N TYR A 74 -12.92 -14.27 -12.95
CA TYR A 74 -12.86 -13.31 -11.84
C TYR A 74 -11.98 -12.09 -12.15
N SER A 75 -10.90 -12.26 -12.92
CA SER A 75 -10.08 -11.14 -13.38
C SER A 75 -10.86 -10.22 -14.30
N LEU A 76 -11.66 -10.76 -15.23
CA LEU A 76 -12.51 -9.97 -16.11
C LEU A 76 -13.56 -9.19 -15.32
N ILE A 77 -14.22 -9.85 -14.35
CA ILE A 77 -15.18 -9.19 -13.46
C ILE A 77 -14.50 -8.09 -12.64
N GLY A 78 -13.30 -8.34 -12.10
CA GLY A 78 -12.53 -7.36 -11.34
C GLY A 78 -12.07 -6.17 -12.17
N ILE A 79 -11.63 -6.39 -13.41
CA ILE A 79 -11.28 -5.33 -14.36
C ILE A 79 -12.51 -4.48 -14.69
N ALA A 80 -13.65 -5.12 -14.98
CA ALA A 80 -14.90 -4.42 -15.25
C ALA A 80 -15.37 -3.59 -14.04
N ALA A 81 -15.31 -4.17 -12.84
CA ALA A 81 -15.65 -3.47 -11.60
C ALA A 81 -14.69 -2.30 -11.31
N GLY A 82 -13.39 -2.47 -11.57
CA GLY A 82 -12.39 -1.41 -11.43
C GLY A 82 -12.62 -0.26 -12.43
N LEU A 83 -12.95 -0.59 -13.68
CA LEU A 83 -13.29 0.41 -14.69
C LEU A 83 -14.56 1.18 -14.33
N PHE A 84 -15.59 0.47 -13.82
CA PHE A 84 -16.80 1.10 -13.30
C PHE A 84 -16.51 2.02 -12.11
N GLY A 85 -15.69 1.56 -11.15
CA GLY A 85 -15.24 2.37 -10.01
C GLY A 85 -14.49 3.62 -10.45
N TYR A 86 -13.59 3.51 -11.43
CA TYR A 86 -12.90 4.64 -12.03
C TYR A 86 -13.88 5.63 -12.66
N ALA A 87 -14.85 5.15 -13.45
CA ALA A 87 -15.85 5.99 -14.09
C ALA A 87 -16.73 6.73 -13.06
N CYS A 88 -17.09 6.07 -11.95
CA CYS A 88 -17.81 6.69 -10.83
C CYS A 88 -16.95 7.72 -10.07
N LEU A 89 -15.63 7.57 -10.08
CA LEU A 89 -14.71 8.50 -9.42
C LEU A 89 -14.42 9.76 -10.26
N LEU A 90 -14.56 9.69 -11.59
CA LEU A 90 -14.39 10.84 -12.49
C LEU A 90 -15.18 12.10 -12.06
N PRO A 91 -16.50 12.03 -11.77
CA PRO A 91 -17.25 13.21 -11.31
C PRO A 91 -16.83 13.67 -9.90
N ALA A 92 -16.28 12.78 -9.07
CA ALA A 92 -15.76 13.18 -7.77
C ALA A 92 -14.47 14.01 -7.92
N LEU A 93 -13.65 13.70 -8.94
CA LEU A 93 -12.41 14.41 -9.23
C LEU A 93 -12.63 15.84 -9.73
N THR A 94 -13.77 16.14 -10.36
CA THR A 94 -14.07 17.51 -10.81
C THR A 94 -14.32 18.50 -9.67
N TYR A 95 -14.60 18.00 -8.46
CA TYR A 95 -14.70 18.84 -7.25
C TYR A 95 -13.34 19.20 -6.64
N VAL A 96 -12.25 18.61 -7.14
CA VAL A 96 -10.90 18.87 -6.65
C VAL A 96 -10.26 19.96 -7.51
N GLU A 97 -9.86 21.05 -6.86
CA GLU A 97 -9.15 22.15 -7.51
C GLU A 97 -7.65 21.89 -7.50
N PHE A 98 -7.01 21.90 -8.67
CA PHE A 98 -5.55 21.85 -8.81
C PHE A 98 -5.07 23.21 -9.31
N GLN A 99 -4.26 23.90 -8.50
CA GLN A 99 -3.71 25.23 -8.82
C GLN A 99 -4.75 26.32 -9.15
N GLY A 100 -5.98 26.20 -8.62
CA GLY A 100 -7.05 27.17 -8.84
C GLY A 100 -7.87 26.96 -10.12
N GLU A 101 -7.61 25.89 -10.87
CA GLU A 101 -8.47 25.41 -11.96
C GLU A 101 -9.11 24.06 -11.59
N GLN A 102 -10.35 23.84 -12.03
CA GLN A 102 -11.02 22.55 -11.85
C GLN A 102 -10.39 21.50 -12.77
N ILE A 103 -10.11 20.31 -12.23
CA ILE A 103 -9.61 19.19 -13.04
C ILE A 103 -10.65 18.87 -14.13
N ARG A 104 -10.26 19.07 -15.39
CA ARG A 104 -11.16 18.77 -16.51
C ARG A 104 -11.11 17.28 -16.82
N ILE A 105 -12.28 16.69 -17.08
CA ILE A 105 -12.45 15.25 -17.34
C ILE A 105 -11.56 14.76 -18.48
N HIS A 106 -11.32 15.60 -19.49
CA HIS A 106 -10.48 15.27 -20.64
C HIS A 106 -8.98 15.13 -20.32
N GLU A 107 -8.50 15.72 -19.22
CA GLU A 107 -7.10 15.66 -18.79
C GLU A 107 -6.81 14.36 -18.03
N VAL A 108 -7.84 13.72 -17.48
CA VAL A 108 -7.74 12.46 -16.70
C VAL A 108 -8.05 11.23 -17.56
N LEU A 109 -8.83 11.39 -18.64
CA LEU A 109 -9.21 10.30 -19.53
C LEU A 109 -7.99 9.71 -20.24
N LEU A 110 -7.81 8.41 -20.06
CA LEU A 110 -6.82 7.66 -20.81
C LEU A 110 -7.32 7.48 -22.25
N PRO A 111 -6.45 7.46 -23.27
CA PRO A 111 -6.85 7.04 -24.60
C PRO A 111 -7.47 5.63 -24.56
N TRP A 112 -8.41 5.34 -25.46
CA TRP A 112 -9.13 4.05 -25.48
C TRP A 112 -8.20 2.82 -25.49
N TRP A 113 -7.05 2.93 -26.16
CA TRP A 113 -6.03 1.89 -26.21
C TRP A 113 -5.31 1.69 -24.87
N GLY A 114 -5.22 2.72 -24.04
CA GLY A 114 -4.67 2.64 -22.68
C GLY A 114 -5.51 1.76 -21.77
N TYR A 115 -6.85 1.88 -21.83
CA TYR A 115 -7.74 1.01 -21.06
C TYR A 115 -7.61 -0.46 -21.46
N LEU A 116 -7.52 -0.74 -22.77
CA LEU A 116 -7.30 -2.09 -23.28
C LEU A 116 -5.93 -2.65 -22.89
N ALA A 117 -4.88 -1.82 -22.93
CA ALA A 117 -3.54 -2.21 -22.53
C ALA A 117 -3.49 -2.60 -21.04
N VAL A 118 -4.06 -1.78 -20.16
CA VAL A 118 -4.12 -2.06 -18.71
C VAL A 118 -4.93 -3.33 -18.44
N ALA A 119 -6.10 -3.48 -19.07
CA ALA A 119 -6.93 -4.69 -18.94
C ALA A 119 -6.16 -5.94 -19.40
N GLY A 120 -5.46 -5.86 -20.53
CA GLY A 120 -4.64 -6.95 -21.06
C GLY A 120 -3.50 -7.33 -20.11
N VAL A 121 -2.76 -6.35 -19.61
CA VAL A 121 -1.66 -6.58 -18.65
C VAL A 121 -2.17 -7.22 -17.36
N LEU A 122 -3.27 -6.71 -16.79
CA LEU A 122 -3.88 -7.27 -15.58
C LEU A 122 -4.34 -8.72 -15.78
N LEU A 123 -4.94 -9.02 -16.94
CA LEU A 123 -5.39 -10.37 -17.27
C LEU A 123 -4.21 -11.33 -17.46
N VAL A 124 -3.15 -10.92 -18.13
CA VAL A 124 -1.91 -11.71 -18.29
C VAL A 124 -1.29 -11.99 -16.92
N ILE A 125 -1.20 -11.00 -16.04
CA ILE A 125 -0.68 -11.17 -14.68
C ILE A 125 -1.56 -12.14 -13.88
N ALA A 126 -2.89 -12.00 -13.94
CA ALA A 126 -3.82 -12.85 -13.19
C ALA A 126 -3.73 -14.32 -13.64
N VAL A 127 -3.79 -14.56 -14.96
CA VAL A 127 -3.69 -15.89 -15.56
C VAL A 127 -2.31 -16.50 -15.33
N GLY A 128 -1.24 -15.73 -15.55
CA GLY A 128 0.14 -16.16 -15.31
C GLY A 128 0.40 -16.53 -13.85
N SER A 129 -0.12 -15.73 -12.91
CA SER A 129 -0.03 -15.99 -11.47
C SER A 129 -0.79 -17.26 -11.08
N ALA A 130 -2.01 -17.45 -11.59
CA ALA A 130 -2.79 -18.66 -11.33
C ALA A 130 -2.10 -19.92 -11.89
N TRP A 131 -1.56 -19.83 -13.09
CA TRP A 131 -0.81 -20.90 -13.72
C TRP A 131 0.45 -21.27 -12.92
N PHE A 132 1.26 -20.29 -12.54
CA PHE A 132 2.48 -20.49 -11.76
C PHE A 132 2.18 -21.05 -10.36
N ALA A 133 1.11 -20.59 -9.72
CA ALA A 133 0.66 -21.11 -8.42
C ALA A 133 0.33 -22.62 -8.50
N MET A 134 -0.33 -23.06 -9.57
CA MET A 134 -0.69 -24.47 -9.78
C MET A 134 0.49 -25.34 -10.20
N GLN A 135 1.46 -24.81 -10.96
CA GLN A 135 2.70 -25.54 -11.29
C GLN A 135 3.46 -25.97 -10.04
N ARG A 136 3.51 -25.10 -9.01
CA ARG A 136 4.17 -25.38 -7.74
C ARG A 136 3.52 -26.54 -6.97
N VAL A 137 2.21 -26.72 -7.09
CA VAL A 137 1.44 -27.82 -6.46
C VAL A 137 1.66 -29.16 -7.16
N ARG A 138 1.95 -29.16 -8.46
CA ARG A 138 2.22 -30.38 -9.23
C ARG A 138 3.57 -31.01 -8.90
N ILE A 139 4.56 -30.17 -8.53
CA ILE A 139 5.93 -30.58 -8.27
C ILE A 139 6.11 -31.13 -6.85
N ASP A 140 5.23 -30.74 -5.91
CA ASP A 140 5.34 -31.15 -4.50
C ASP A 140 4.11 -31.93 -4.02
N PRO A 141 3.90 -33.17 -4.52
CA PRO A 141 2.75 -34.01 -4.13
C PRO A 141 2.79 -34.44 -2.64
N LEU A 142 3.87 -34.16 -1.91
CA LEU A 142 4.07 -34.48 -0.48
C LEU A 142 4.12 -33.25 0.45
N GLY A 143 3.80 -32.04 -0.03
CA GLY A 143 3.80 -30.82 0.78
C GLY A 143 2.86 -30.82 2.00
N VAL A 144 1.97 -31.82 2.11
CA VAL A 144 1.11 -32.06 3.28
C VAL A 144 1.89 -32.69 4.45
N ALA A 145 2.94 -33.47 4.18
CA ALA A 145 3.78 -34.08 5.22
C ALA A 145 4.89 -33.13 5.71
N LYS A 146 5.38 -32.24 4.85
CA LYS A 146 6.31 -31.17 5.22
C LYS A 146 5.58 -29.84 5.19
N ARG A 147 4.87 -29.53 6.27
CA ARG A 147 4.70 -28.14 6.69
C ARG A 147 6.11 -27.59 6.92
N ALA A 148 6.74 -27.06 5.87
CA ALA A 148 7.98 -26.33 5.99
C ALA A 148 7.67 -25.17 6.92
N VAL A 149 8.03 -25.33 8.21
CA VAL A 149 7.89 -24.29 9.22
C VAL A 149 8.69 -23.12 8.69
N PRO A 150 8.05 -22.02 8.26
CA PRO A 150 8.77 -20.98 7.57
C PRO A 150 9.83 -20.42 8.50
N ALA A 151 11.06 -20.28 7.99
CA ALA A 151 12.20 -19.89 8.80
C ALA A 151 11.86 -18.62 9.58
N ALA A 152 12.04 -18.70 10.90
CA ALA A 152 11.85 -17.57 11.81
C ALA A 152 12.60 -16.34 11.27
N VAL A 153 11.95 -15.17 11.32
CA VAL A 153 12.61 -13.92 10.94
C VAL A 153 13.84 -13.70 11.81
N ARG A 154 14.98 -13.45 11.16
CA ARG A 154 16.26 -13.27 11.85
C ARG A 154 16.29 -11.88 12.49
N GLY A 155 16.65 -11.80 13.77
CA GLY A 155 16.66 -10.54 14.54
C GLY A 155 17.48 -9.41 13.91
N TRP A 156 18.49 -9.73 13.11
CA TRP A 156 19.26 -8.74 12.36
C TRP A 156 18.40 -7.94 11.35
N GLN A 157 17.33 -8.51 10.80
CA GLN A 157 16.41 -7.76 9.93
C GLN A 157 15.78 -6.57 10.67
N ALA A 158 15.44 -6.74 11.94
CA ALA A 158 14.93 -5.66 12.77
C ALA A 158 15.99 -4.63 13.14
N VAL A 159 17.23 -5.08 13.43
CA VAL A 159 18.36 -4.18 13.71
C VAL A 159 18.64 -3.26 12.51
N ILE A 160 18.61 -3.80 11.28
CA ILE A 160 18.77 -2.98 10.06
C ILE A 160 17.63 -1.97 9.93
N GLY A 161 16.38 -2.39 10.15
CA GLY A 161 15.24 -1.48 10.05
C GLY A 161 15.26 -0.37 11.10
N VAL A 162 15.63 -0.67 12.35
CA VAL A 162 15.76 0.33 13.43
C VAL A 162 16.94 1.26 13.15
N GLY A 163 18.08 0.72 12.71
CA GLY A 163 19.25 1.50 12.32
C GLY A 163 18.91 2.50 11.22
N LEU A 164 18.20 2.08 10.16
CA LEU A 164 17.78 2.95 9.07
C LEU A 164 16.83 4.08 9.54
N ALA A 165 15.90 3.76 10.44
CA ALA A 165 14.97 4.72 11.02
C ALA A 165 15.70 5.79 11.85
N VAL A 166 16.62 5.36 12.72
CA VAL A 166 17.43 6.26 13.55
C VAL A 166 18.33 7.13 12.69
N ILE A 167 19.03 6.55 11.69
CA ILE A 167 19.88 7.30 10.76
C ILE A 167 19.09 8.40 10.06
N THR A 168 17.86 8.11 9.65
CA THR A 168 17.06 9.12 8.95
C THR A 168 16.50 10.18 9.88
N LEU A 169 16.09 9.82 11.10
CA LEU A 169 15.72 10.83 12.11
C LEU A 169 16.90 11.75 12.42
N LEU A 170 18.12 11.22 12.51
CA LEU A 170 19.33 12.00 12.71
C LEU A 170 19.68 12.85 11.47
N ALA A 171 19.50 12.32 10.27
CA ALA A 171 19.66 13.07 9.01
C ALA A 171 18.68 14.25 8.94
N LEU A 172 17.41 14.04 9.29
CA LEU A 172 16.39 15.10 9.34
C LEU A 172 16.71 16.18 10.38
N ARG A 173 17.44 15.84 11.45
CA ARG A 173 17.86 16.78 12.50
C ARG A 173 19.14 17.56 12.15
N SER A 174 19.99 17.00 11.29
CA SER A 174 21.32 17.55 10.98
C SER A 174 21.37 18.35 9.68
N VAL A 175 20.36 18.23 8.82
CA VAL A 175 20.23 19.08 7.64
C VAL A 175 19.63 20.41 8.06
N GLU A 176 20.41 21.49 7.96
CA GLU A 176 19.89 22.86 7.91
C GLU A 176 19.07 22.98 6.62
N LEU A 177 17.76 22.81 6.74
CA LEU A 177 16.83 22.84 5.63
C LEU A 177 16.83 24.26 5.04
N THR A 178 17.53 24.47 3.92
CA THR A 178 17.21 25.61 3.06
C THR A 178 15.74 25.46 2.62
N PRO A 179 14.95 26.55 2.56
CA PRO A 179 13.50 26.46 2.36
C PRO A 179 13.07 25.63 1.14
N GLU A 180 13.90 25.58 0.11
CA GLU A 180 13.62 24.94 -1.17
C GLU A 180 13.96 23.44 -1.22
N MET A 181 15.10 23.02 -0.63
CA MET A 181 15.49 21.60 -0.56
C MET A 181 14.86 20.88 0.64
N GLY A 182 14.48 21.62 1.68
CA GLY A 182 14.00 21.04 2.93
C GLY A 182 12.67 20.33 2.82
N MET A 183 11.77 20.81 1.97
CA MET A 183 10.41 20.29 1.88
C MET A 183 10.34 18.98 1.09
N SER A 184 11.06 18.87 -0.04
CA SER A 184 11.08 17.63 -0.84
C SER A 184 11.83 16.49 -0.13
N LEU A 185 12.99 16.78 0.46
CA LEU A 185 13.75 15.80 1.25
C LEU A 185 13.01 15.42 2.54
N GLY A 186 12.34 16.39 3.18
CA GLY A 186 11.55 16.20 4.39
C GLY A 186 10.31 15.32 4.20
N ILE A 187 9.78 15.19 2.99
CA ILE A 187 8.63 14.33 2.67
C ILE A 187 9.09 12.94 2.19
N LEU A 188 10.09 12.85 1.31
CA LEU A 188 10.54 11.59 0.72
C LEU A 188 11.32 10.70 1.69
N MET A 189 12.20 11.27 2.53
CA MET A 189 13.01 10.52 3.50
C MET A 189 12.15 9.71 4.51
N PRO A 190 11.16 10.29 5.19
CA PRO A 190 10.31 9.52 6.10
C PRO A 190 9.46 8.46 5.39
N ALA A 191 9.10 8.64 4.12
CA ALA A 191 8.38 7.64 3.33
C ALA A 191 9.20 6.36 3.13
N ILE A 192 10.45 6.52 2.70
CA ILE A 192 11.38 5.42 2.40
C ILE A 192 11.73 4.67 3.68
N VAL A 193 11.98 5.42 4.76
CA VAL A 193 12.19 4.85 6.09
C VAL A 193 10.99 4.06 6.55
N MET A 194 9.78 4.57 6.35
CA MET A 194 8.61 3.87 6.85
C MET A 194 8.38 2.56 6.12
N ILE A 195 8.59 2.49 4.80
CA ILE A 195 8.56 1.20 4.09
C ILE A 195 9.60 0.26 4.66
N ALA A 196 10.83 0.74 4.86
CA ALA A 196 11.85 -0.08 5.49
C ALA A 196 11.40 -0.56 6.89
N VAL A 197 10.81 0.29 7.71
CA VAL A 197 10.32 -0.06 9.06
C VAL A 197 9.16 -1.07 8.99
N VAL A 198 8.14 -0.84 8.16
CA VAL A 198 6.97 -1.74 7.99
C VAL A 198 7.39 -3.12 7.50
N TYR A 199 8.37 -3.20 6.60
CA TYR A 199 8.79 -4.49 6.04
C TYR A 199 9.89 -5.18 6.84
N LEU A 200 10.78 -4.45 7.52
CA LEU A 200 11.90 -5.03 8.27
C LEU A 200 11.60 -5.20 9.77
N ILE A 201 11.01 -4.20 10.44
CA ILE A 201 10.83 -4.22 11.90
C ILE A 201 9.59 -4.98 12.29
N ALA A 202 8.52 -4.81 11.54
CA ALA A 202 7.21 -5.24 11.99
C ALA A 202 7.01 -6.78 12.09
N PRO A 203 7.58 -7.63 11.20
CA PRO A 203 7.54 -9.08 11.40
C PRO A 203 8.28 -9.51 12.68
N PHE A 204 9.35 -8.79 13.03
CA PHE A 204 10.10 -9.06 14.25
C PHE A 204 9.35 -8.57 15.49
N ALA A 205 8.70 -7.40 15.43
CA ALA A 205 7.85 -6.91 16.51
C ALA A 205 6.71 -7.89 16.83
N VAL A 206 6.09 -8.50 15.81
CA VAL A 206 5.09 -9.56 15.99
C VAL A 206 5.69 -10.83 16.60
N GLN A 207 6.92 -11.18 16.22
CA GLN A 207 7.60 -12.33 16.80
C GLN A 207 7.98 -12.10 18.26
N LEU A 208 8.43 -10.89 18.61
CA LEU A 208 8.80 -10.50 19.97
C LEU A 208 7.57 -10.43 20.87
N SER A 209 6.48 -9.80 20.41
CA SER A 209 5.22 -9.76 21.17
C SER A 209 4.65 -11.15 21.39
N ALA A 210 4.73 -12.05 20.40
CA ALA A 210 4.36 -13.45 20.57
C ALA A 210 5.23 -14.15 21.63
N LYS A 211 6.56 -13.94 21.64
CA LYS A 211 7.44 -14.50 22.67
C LYS A 211 7.14 -13.97 24.07
N VAL A 212 6.82 -12.68 24.21
CA VAL A 212 6.46 -12.08 25.50
C VAL A 212 5.13 -12.63 26.01
N VAL A 213 4.12 -12.75 25.16
CA VAL A 213 2.81 -13.31 25.54
C VAL A 213 2.89 -14.80 25.85
N ALA A 214 3.86 -15.53 25.28
CA ALA A 214 4.12 -16.94 25.61
C ALA A 214 4.62 -17.16 27.04
N LEU A 215 5.10 -16.11 27.73
CA LEU A 215 5.53 -16.18 29.13
C LEU A 215 4.36 -16.17 30.12
N LEU A 216 3.15 -15.85 29.66
CA LEU A 216 1.95 -15.82 30.51
C LEU A 216 1.36 -17.23 30.68
N PRO A 217 0.81 -17.56 31.87
CA PRO A 217 0.24 -18.88 32.13
C PRO A 217 -1.04 -19.13 31.31
N GLY A 218 -1.15 -20.33 30.71
CA GLY A 218 -2.35 -20.81 30.01
C GLY A 218 -2.06 -21.70 28.78
N SER A 219 -2.48 -22.97 28.81
CA SER A 219 -2.21 -23.97 27.76
C SER A 219 -2.83 -23.65 26.40
N ALA A 220 -4.10 -23.22 26.36
CA ALA A 220 -4.78 -22.85 25.12
C ALA A 220 -4.15 -21.60 24.46
N ARG A 221 -3.67 -20.66 25.28
CA ARG A 221 -3.02 -19.42 24.83
C ARG A 221 -1.64 -19.70 24.25
N TYR A 222 -0.89 -20.60 24.86
CA TYR A 222 0.41 -21.03 24.38
C TYR A 222 0.34 -21.60 22.96
N VAL A 223 -0.64 -22.47 22.67
CA VAL A 223 -0.85 -23.04 21.33
C VAL A 223 -1.19 -21.96 20.30
N ALA A 224 -2.06 -21.01 20.65
CA ALA A 224 -2.41 -19.90 19.76
C ALA A 224 -1.19 -19.01 19.44
N VAL A 225 -0.38 -18.69 20.45
CA VAL A 225 0.84 -17.89 20.33
C VAL A 225 1.90 -18.60 19.50
N GLN A 226 2.07 -19.92 19.67
CA GLN A 226 3.03 -20.71 18.89
C GLN A 226 2.67 -20.75 17.40
N ARG A 227 1.37 -20.76 17.06
CA ARG A 227 0.91 -20.67 15.66
C ARG A 227 1.26 -19.33 15.01
N VAL A 228 1.15 -18.24 15.76
CA VAL A 228 1.54 -16.89 15.30
C VAL A 228 3.06 -16.78 15.18
N ALA A 229 3.80 -17.26 16.19
CA ALA A 229 5.26 -17.24 16.23
C ALA A 229 5.91 -18.13 15.16
N ALA A 230 5.23 -19.19 14.71
CA ALA A 230 5.67 -20.03 13.59
C ALA A 230 5.62 -19.31 12.24
N ASN A 231 4.79 -18.26 12.09
CA ASN A 231 4.63 -17.52 10.85
C ASN A 231 4.40 -16.01 11.06
N PRO A 232 5.37 -15.30 11.64
CA PRO A 232 5.18 -13.91 12.08
C PRO A 232 5.02 -12.94 10.89
N LYS A 233 5.65 -13.22 9.74
CA LYS A 233 5.44 -12.43 8.51
C LYS A 233 4.00 -12.48 8.04
N LEU A 234 3.39 -13.67 8.08
CA LEU A 234 2.03 -13.88 7.60
C LEU A 234 1.03 -13.27 8.59
N ALA A 235 1.31 -13.37 9.89
CA ALA A 235 0.55 -12.69 10.94
C ALA A 235 0.63 -11.16 10.81
N TRP A 236 1.83 -10.60 10.61
CA TRP A 236 2.00 -9.15 10.38
C TRP A 236 1.20 -8.65 9.17
N ARG A 237 1.28 -9.35 8.03
CA ARG A 237 0.56 -8.94 6.80
C ARG A 237 -0.96 -8.81 6.99
N ARG A 238 -1.55 -9.51 7.97
CA ARG A 238 -2.98 -9.38 8.30
C ARG A 238 -3.33 -8.07 8.99
N VAL A 239 -2.39 -7.46 9.73
CA VAL A 239 -2.60 -6.25 10.54
C VAL A 239 -1.81 -5.05 10.00
N ALA A 240 -0.97 -5.26 8.99
CA ALA A 240 -0.12 -4.22 8.39
C ALA A 240 -0.91 -3.02 7.86
N VAL A 241 -2.14 -3.23 7.36
CA VAL A 241 -3.04 -2.14 6.91
C VAL A 241 -3.30 -1.14 8.05
N SER A 242 -3.61 -1.63 9.24
CA SER A 242 -3.95 -0.80 10.40
C SER A 242 -2.75 0.04 10.84
N ALA A 243 -1.56 -0.56 10.87
CA ALA A 243 -0.33 0.14 11.20
C ALA A 243 0.02 1.21 10.15
N PHE A 244 -0.23 0.91 8.88
CA PHE A 244 -0.01 1.85 7.79
C PHE A 244 -0.95 3.06 7.84
N LEU A 245 -2.25 2.83 8.10
CA LEU A 245 -3.23 3.90 8.34
C LEU A 245 -2.83 4.80 9.52
N GLY A 246 -2.42 4.19 10.63
CA GLY A 246 -1.94 4.94 11.80
C GLY A 246 -0.73 5.82 11.47
N TRP A 247 0.18 5.34 10.61
CA TRP A 247 1.30 6.15 10.14
C TRP A 247 0.85 7.30 9.24
N ILE A 248 -0.06 7.08 8.29
CA ILE A 248 -0.59 8.15 7.43
C ILE A 248 -1.20 9.26 8.32
N ILE A 249 -2.02 8.89 9.29
CA ILE A 249 -2.64 9.83 10.22
C ILE A 249 -1.56 10.55 11.04
N GLY A 250 -0.58 9.82 11.58
CA GLY A 250 0.52 10.41 12.34
C GLY A 250 1.37 11.38 11.52
N PHE A 251 1.65 11.06 10.25
CA PHE A 251 2.36 11.94 9.34
C PHE A 251 1.54 13.19 9.01
N LEU A 252 0.24 13.05 8.76
CA LEU A 252 -0.65 14.19 8.51
C LEU A 252 -0.75 15.12 9.72
N VAL A 253 -0.77 14.58 10.94
CA VAL A 253 -0.78 15.37 12.18
C VAL A 253 0.57 16.02 12.47
N ALA A 254 1.68 15.32 12.18
CA ALA A 254 3.03 15.85 12.36
C ALA A 254 3.44 16.83 11.25
N SER A 255 2.73 16.82 10.13
CA SER A 255 2.98 17.72 9.01
C SER A 255 2.60 19.15 9.41
N PRO A 256 3.53 20.12 9.28
CA PRO A 256 3.27 21.53 9.61
C PRO A 256 2.24 22.21 8.67
N ILE A 257 1.64 21.48 7.72
CA ILE A 257 0.64 21.99 6.77
C ILE A 257 -0.69 22.36 7.47
N GLY A 258 -0.89 21.95 8.74
CA GLY A 258 -2.11 22.18 9.52
C GLY A 258 -2.30 23.56 10.17
N ASP A 259 -1.32 24.47 10.14
CA ASP A 259 -1.46 25.83 10.70
C ASP A 259 -2.26 26.80 9.80
N SER A 260 -3.15 26.26 8.96
CA SER A 260 -4.09 27.00 8.10
C SER A 260 -5.22 27.70 8.88
N ALA A 261 -5.26 27.61 10.21
CA ALA A 261 -6.14 28.44 11.04
C ALA A 261 -5.87 29.96 10.85
N THR A 262 -4.66 30.31 10.39
CA THR A 262 -4.30 31.70 10.07
C THR A 262 -4.79 32.12 8.67
N CYS A 263 -4.89 31.19 7.71
CA CYS A 263 -5.27 31.49 6.32
C CYS A 263 -6.79 31.72 6.16
N TYR A 264 -7.63 31.02 6.93
CA TYR A 264 -9.08 31.27 6.95
C TYR A 264 -9.46 32.59 7.65
N ARG A 265 -8.62 33.12 8.57
CA ARG A 265 -8.84 34.45 9.16
C ARG A 265 -8.58 35.59 8.19
N GLY A 266 -7.60 35.46 7.28
CA GLY A 266 -7.26 36.50 6.31
C GLY A 266 -8.41 36.84 5.36
N PHE A 267 -9.17 35.84 4.91
CA PHE A 267 -10.34 36.05 4.04
C PHE A 267 -11.54 36.71 4.73
N ARG A 268 -11.65 36.62 6.07
CA ARG A 268 -12.74 37.29 6.81
C ARG A 268 -12.53 38.81 6.88
N TYR A 269 -11.30 39.30 6.85
CA TYR A 269 -11.02 40.74 6.89
C TYR A 269 -11.12 41.45 5.53
N LEU A 270 -11.19 40.69 4.43
CA LEU A 270 -11.38 41.24 3.07
C LEU A 270 -12.86 41.29 2.65
N GLY A 271 -13.77 40.71 3.42
CA GLY A 271 -15.22 40.72 3.16
C GLY A 271 -15.99 41.91 3.76
N ASP A 272 -15.44 42.57 4.78
CA ASP A 272 -16.17 43.58 5.57
C ASP A 272 -15.77 45.04 5.24
N GLY A 273 -14.95 45.26 4.20
CA GLY A 273 -14.29 46.55 3.95
C GLY A 273 -14.86 47.46 2.86
N GLN A 274 -15.99 47.13 2.21
CA GLN A 274 -16.49 47.91 1.05
C GLN A 274 -18.01 48.00 0.99
N TYR A 275 -18.65 48.73 1.93
CA TYR A 275 -19.95 49.37 1.70
C TYR A 275 -20.03 50.69 2.50
N GLN A 276 -19.29 51.71 2.06
CA GLN A 276 -19.52 53.08 2.50
C GLN A 276 -20.09 53.86 1.30
N HIS A 277 -21.42 53.95 1.25
CA HIS A 277 -22.10 54.86 0.31
C HIS A 277 -21.95 56.30 0.80
N PRO A 278 -21.60 57.26 -0.07
CA PRO A 278 -21.69 58.68 0.25
C PRO A 278 -23.13 59.19 0.07
N ILE A 279 -23.65 59.84 1.09
CA ILE A 279 -24.64 60.94 1.01
C ILE A 279 -24.17 62.05 1.94
#